data_AF-A0AAE7P064-F1
#
_entry.id   AF-A0AAE7P064-F1
#
_cell.length_a   1.000
_cell.length_b   1.000
_cell.length_c   1.000
_cell.angle_alpha   90.00
_cell.angle_beta   90.00
_cell.angle_gamma   90.00
#
_symmetry.space_group_name_H-M   'P 1'
#
loop_
_entity.id
_entity.type
_entity.pdbx_description
1 polymer ?
#
loop_
_entity_poly.entity_id
_entity_poly.type
_entity_poly.pdbx_seq_one_letter_code
_entity_poly.pdbx_strand_id
1 'polypeptide(L)'
;MLEVMALLHAELYRDQGYKVDKQHPGYLIKSYRGLLFRIPYHVLPTFPSDESLPAIWDLSRKIRNSSKSTISISGSNVLRKLFEIVGDIDFCEYFRVAHGFDRVVRNLDGDANVMCLKLTVSNPDPVWKWDEQRPTADALAEAIKPAVLKQSTFKMDYVGDIAHFGITEISNIVIALDGDGKSAGLVKTHAGQEVPLTSVDWLPNQMNDPIDMGRYIDWLARAIKSLQREGDMRKCLKRCASLSRILYLPRITDDIAALVDEHRPFLLNYQLGQLQRLCTMLNTLEGKRQTKLAAIAEAQQTRLSAEFETLGQMEPEAPQRFANEAHSIANRLLTYVQTDD
;
A
#
# COMPACT_ATOMS: atom_id res chain seq x y z
N MET A 1 11.91 11.88 21.72
CA MET A 1 10.78 10.92 21.74
C MET A 1 10.94 9.84 20.66
N LEU A 2 11.02 10.17 19.37
CA LEU A 2 11.11 9.16 18.29
C LEU A 2 12.29 8.18 18.41
N GLU A 3 13.48 8.67 18.79
CA GLU A 3 14.64 7.79 19.06
C GLU A 3 14.38 6.82 20.20
N VAL A 4 13.76 7.29 21.29
CA VAL A 4 13.39 6.45 22.44
C VAL A 4 12.40 5.37 22.00
N MET A 5 11.40 5.74 21.19
CA MET A 5 10.40 4.78 20.71
C MET A 5 11.01 3.76 19.74
N ALA A 6 11.93 4.19 18.88
CA ALA A 6 12.72 3.27 18.04
C ALA A 6 13.61 2.35 18.89
N LEU A 7 14.27 2.86 19.94
CA LEU A 7 15.07 2.03 20.86
C LEU A 7 14.23 0.97 21.56
N LEU A 8 13.04 1.34 22.07
CA LEU A 8 12.11 0.41 22.70
C LEU A 8 11.67 -0.70 21.72
N HIS A 9 11.32 -0.33 20.48
CA HIS A 9 10.94 -1.33 19.47
C HIS A 9 12.14 -2.18 19.04
N ALA A 10 13.33 -1.61 18.86
CA ALA A 10 14.53 -2.39 18.55
C ALA A 10 14.81 -3.44 19.64
N GLU A 11 14.52 -3.13 20.91
CA GLU A 11 14.64 -4.09 22.00
C GLU A 11 13.60 -5.22 21.88
N LEU A 12 12.32 -4.87 21.69
CA LEU A 12 11.24 -5.83 21.54
C LEU A 12 11.42 -6.78 20.34
N TYR A 13 12.06 -6.29 19.27
CA TYR A 13 12.28 -7.02 18.03
C TYR A 13 13.75 -7.41 17.81
N ARG A 14 14.57 -7.41 18.88
CA ARG A 14 16.00 -7.68 18.82
C ARG A 14 16.30 -9.06 18.22
N ASP A 15 15.57 -10.08 18.64
CA ASP A 15 15.74 -11.46 18.18
C ASP A 15 15.40 -11.64 16.69
N GLN A 16 14.68 -10.68 16.10
CA GLN A 16 14.38 -10.63 14.66
C GLN A 16 15.43 -9.81 13.87
N GLY A 17 16.48 -9.32 14.52
CA GLY A 17 17.61 -8.63 13.90
C GLY A 17 17.41 -7.15 13.61
N TYR A 18 16.37 -6.52 14.15
CA TYR A 18 16.12 -5.08 13.99
C TYR A 18 17.05 -4.24 14.86
N LYS A 19 17.53 -3.12 14.32
CA LYS A 19 18.38 -2.14 15.00
C LYS A 19 17.87 -0.73 14.74
N VAL A 20 18.14 0.21 15.63
CA VAL A 20 17.81 1.62 15.40
C VAL A 20 18.65 2.19 14.26
N ASP A 21 18.02 2.92 13.34
CA ASP A 21 18.73 3.75 12.37
C ASP A 21 19.21 5.04 13.05
N LYS A 22 20.51 5.15 13.29
CA LYS A 22 21.12 6.32 13.95
C LYS A 22 21.09 7.57 13.08
N GLN A 23 20.95 7.43 11.76
CA GLN A 23 20.94 8.55 10.83
C GLN A 23 19.51 9.04 10.54
N HIS A 24 18.52 8.16 10.73
CA HIS A 24 17.12 8.45 10.47
C HIS A 24 16.25 8.15 11.71
N PRO A 25 16.18 9.08 12.68
CA PRO A 25 15.38 8.89 13.89
C PRO A 25 13.94 8.51 13.59
N GLY A 26 13.45 7.50 14.31
CA GLY A 26 12.11 6.93 14.09
C GLY A 26 12.08 5.71 13.17
N TYR A 27 13.20 5.35 12.55
CA TYR A 27 13.33 4.13 11.76
C TYR A 27 14.11 3.03 12.46
N LEU A 28 13.76 1.80 12.10
CA LEU A 28 14.49 0.57 12.38
C LEU A 28 15.05 0.03 11.07
N ILE A 29 16.27 -0.51 11.13
CA ILE A 29 16.93 -1.17 10.01
C ILE A 29 17.07 -2.67 10.26
N LYS A 30 16.91 -3.45 9.19
CA LYS A 30 17.19 -4.88 9.16
C LYS A 30 17.88 -5.25 7.86
N SER A 31 18.97 -6.00 7.97
CA SER A 31 19.61 -6.64 6.83
C SER A 31 19.10 -8.07 6.71
N TYR A 32 18.54 -8.43 5.57
CA TYR A 32 18.03 -9.77 5.29
C TYR A 32 18.39 -10.19 3.87
N ARG A 33 19.17 -11.29 3.75
CA ARG A 33 19.66 -11.82 2.45
C ARG A 33 20.35 -10.76 1.57
N GLY A 34 21.14 -9.86 2.18
CA GLY A 34 21.83 -8.78 1.48
C GLY A 34 20.94 -7.58 1.12
N LEU A 35 19.65 -7.61 1.46
CA LEU A 35 18.73 -6.50 1.32
C LEU A 35 18.68 -5.68 2.62
N LEU A 36 18.59 -4.36 2.50
CA LEU A 36 18.40 -3.46 3.64
C LEU A 36 16.96 -2.95 3.65
N PHE A 37 16.25 -3.24 4.74
CA PHE A 37 14.90 -2.72 4.99
C PHE A 37 14.98 -1.64 6.06
N ARG A 38 14.32 -0.51 5.81
CA ARG A 38 14.22 0.61 6.75
C ARG A 38 12.76 0.89 7.04
N ILE A 39 12.31 0.66 8.26
CA ILE A 39 10.89 0.58 8.62
C ILE A 39 10.60 1.57 9.75
N PRO A 40 9.56 2.42 9.66
CA PRO A 40 9.11 3.20 10.81
C PRO A 40 8.80 2.28 12.00
N TYR A 41 9.19 2.66 13.23
CA TYR A 41 9.08 1.75 14.37
C TYR A 41 7.63 1.28 14.63
N HIS A 42 6.61 2.14 14.44
CA HIS A 42 5.21 1.84 14.75
C HIS A 42 4.57 0.92 13.71
N VAL A 43 5.17 0.85 12.53
CA VAL A 43 4.76 -0.02 11.43
C VAL A 43 5.18 -1.46 11.67
N LEU A 44 6.34 -1.67 12.31
CA LEU A 44 6.99 -2.96 12.44
C LEU A 44 6.08 -4.10 12.94
N PRO A 45 5.21 -3.91 13.96
CA PRO A 45 4.33 -4.97 14.44
C PRO A 45 3.43 -5.60 13.37
N THR A 46 3.10 -4.84 12.33
CA THR A 46 2.25 -5.30 11.22
C THR A 46 2.94 -5.44 9.88
N PHE A 47 4.21 -5.08 9.83
CA PHE A 47 4.99 -5.19 8.63
C PHE A 47 5.05 -6.66 8.15
N PRO A 48 5.08 -6.92 6.82
CA PRO A 48 5.15 -8.27 6.27
C PRO A 48 6.27 -9.12 6.90
N SER A 49 6.05 -10.43 6.96
CA SER A 49 7.01 -11.38 7.52
C SER A 49 8.27 -11.48 6.66
N ASP A 50 9.36 -11.98 7.27
CA ASP A 50 10.64 -12.21 6.58
C ASP A 50 10.52 -13.12 5.35
N GLU A 51 9.55 -14.03 5.35
CA GLU A 51 9.26 -14.91 4.20
C GLU A 51 8.71 -14.13 3.01
N SER A 52 7.89 -13.11 3.28
CA SER A 52 7.26 -12.28 2.25
C SER A 52 8.15 -11.12 1.75
N LEU A 53 9.16 -10.70 2.51
CA LEU A 53 10.01 -9.55 2.15
C LEU A 53 10.74 -9.69 0.81
N PRO A 54 11.33 -10.85 0.45
CA PRO A 54 11.96 -11.02 -0.86
C PRO A 54 10.98 -10.81 -2.01
N ALA A 55 9.76 -11.33 -1.89
CA ALA A 55 8.74 -11.21 -2.92
C ALA A 55 8.29 -9.75 -3.13
N ILE A 56 8.12 -8.99 -2.03
CA ILE A 56 7.82 -7.55 -2.07
C ILE A 56 8.99 -6.78 -2.70
N TRP A 57 10.22 -7.09 -2.32
CA TRP A 57 11.41 -6.45 -2.87
C TRP A 57 11.51 -6.68 -4.37
N ASP A 58 11.39 -7.92 -4.82
CA ASP A 58 11.47 -8.31 -6.24
C ASP A 58 10.35 -7.65 -7.05
N LEU A 59 9.12 -7.64 -6.53
CA LEU A 59 8.02 -6.91 -7.14
C LEU A 59 8.35 -5.43 -7.30
N SER A 60 8.87 -4.78 -6.25
CA SER A 60 9.26 -3.37 -6.32
C SER A 60 10.28 -3.12 -7.44
N ARG A 61 11.21 -4.05 -7.72
CA ARG A 61 12.21 -3.89 -8.80
C ARG A 61 11.58 -3.94 -10.18
N LYS A 62 10.53 -4.76 -10.35
CA LYS A 62 9.80 -4.95 -11.60
C LYS A 62 8.97 -3.72 -11.96
N ILE A 63 8.26 -3.15 -11.00
CA ILE A 63 7.34 -2.01 -11.24
C ILE A 63 7.99 -0.63 -11.08
N ARG A 64 9.21 -0.57 -10.53
CA ARG A 64 9.95 0.69 -10.33
C ARG A 64 10.34 1.29 -11.67
N ASN A 65 10.07 2.58 -11.83
CA ASN A 65 10.22 3.35 -13.05
C ASN A 65 11.62 3.93 -13.27
N SER A 66 12.53 3.89 -12.29
CA SER A 66 13.93 4.27 -12.48
C SER A 66 14.87 3.47 -11.57
N SER A 67 16.12 3.26 -11.98
CA SER A 67 17.13 2.73 -11.04
C SER A 67 17.49 3.73 -9.93
N LYS A 68 17.22 5.02 -10.18
CA LYS A 68 17.53 6.16 -9.29
C LYS A 68 16.33 6.66 -8.50
N SER A 69 15.14 6.08 -8.70
CA SER A 69 13.97 6.41 -7.88
C SER A 69 13.98 5.64 -6.57
N THR A 70 13.36 6.26 -5.55
CA THR A 70 13.01 5.60 -4.30
C THR A 70 11.60 5.08 -4.43
N ILE A 71 11.40 3.78 -4.22
CA ILE A 71 10.07 3.16 -4.15
C ILE A 71 9.86 2.63 -2.74
N SER A 72 8.70 2.91 -2.18
CA SER A 72 8.28 2.49 -0.84
C SER A 72 7.07 1.59 -0.96
N ILE A 73 6.96 0.57 -0.12
CA ILE A 73 5.63 -0.01 0.18
C ILE A 73 4.89 1.01 1.05
N SER A 74 3.63 1.28 0.73
CA SER A 74 2.87 2.40 1.31
C SER A 74 1.47 1.97 1.74
N GLY A 75 0.74 2.90 2.36
CA GLY A 75 -0.68 2.77 2.64
C GLY A 75 -1.03 1.62 3.59
N SER A 76 -2.16 0.95 3.31
CA SER A 76 -2.68 -0.09 4.21
C SER A 76 -1.89 -1.40 4.16
N ASN A 77 -1.03 -1.57 3.17
CA ASN A 77 -0.19 -2.75 2.99
C ASN A 77 0.93 -2.88 4.01
N VAL A 78 1.30 -1.74 4.57
CA VAL A 78 2.19 -1.68 5.73
C VAL A 78 1.56 -2.37 6.95
N LEU A 79 0.24 -2.57 6.94
CA LEU A 79 -0.54 -3.27 7.95
C LEU A 79 -0.87 -4.73 7.61
N ARG A 80 -0.14 -5.37 6.68
CA ARG A 80 -0.57 -6.64 6.07
C ARG A 80 -0.84 -7.77 7.04
N LYS A 81 -0.10 -7.87 8.16
CA LYS A 81 -0.39 -8.90 9.18
C LYS A 81 -1.78 -8.78 9.82
N LEU A 82 -2.38 -7.58 9.81
CA LEU A 82 -3.76 -7.36 10.28
C LEU A 82 -4.82 -7.52 9.20
N PHE A 83 -4.46 -7.46 7.92
CA PHE A 83 -5.42 -7.44 6.82
C PHE A 83 -5.01 -8.38 5.68
N GLU A 84 -4.46 -9.56 6.02
CA GLU A 84 -3.88 -10.51 5.07
C GLU A 84 -4.85 -10.89 3.94
N ILE A 85 -6.13 -11.02 4.29
CA ILE A 85 -7.23 -11.43 3.41
C ILE A 85 -7.71 -10.28 2.50
N VAL A 86 -7.36 -9.03 2.82
CA VAL A 86 -7.96 -7.85 2.16
C VAL A 86 -6.91 -6.81 1.79
N GLY A 87 -6.36 -6.92 0.59
CA GLY A 87 -5.57 -5.84 0.02
C GLY A 87 -5.01 -6.11 -1.37
N ASP A 88 -5.05 -5.06 -2.19
CA ASP A 88 -4.06 -4.77 -3.22
C ASP A 88 -2.70 -4.51 -2.56
N ILE A 89 -1.59 -4.47 -3.32
CA ILE A 89 -0.27 -4.03 -2.86
C ILE A 89 0.00 -2.59 -3.30
N ASP A 90 0.11 -1.67 -2.34
CA ASP A 90 0.35 -0.24 -2.59
C ASP A 90 1.83 0.09 -2.53
N PHE A 91 2.31 0.77 -3.57
CA PHE A 91 3.61 1.40 -3.63
C PHE A 91 3.48 2.91 -3.86
N CYS A 92 4.46 3.63 -3.32
CA CYS A 92 4.71 5.03 -3.59
C CYS A 92 6.11 5.16 -4.18
N GLU A 93 6.25 5.73 -5.37
CA GLU A 93 7.55 5.92 -6.03
C GLU A 93 7.87 7.40 -6.23
N TYR A 94 9.08 7.79 -5.88
CA TYR A 94 9.62 9.14 -6.02
C TYR A 94 10.55 9.17 -7.23
N PHE A 95 10.02 9.68 -8.34
CA PHE A 95 10.62 9.56 -9.67
C PHE A 95 11.06 10.92 -10.20
N ARG A 96 12.37 11.10 -10.44
CA ARG A 96 12.88 12.35 -11.04
C ARG A 96 12.65 12.34 -12.55
N VAL A 97 11.90 13.33 -13.03
CA VAL A 97 11.50 13.46 -14.45
C VAL A 97 12.72 13.58 -15.38
N ALA A 98 13.82 14.16 -14.89
CA ALA A 98 15.09 14.25 -15.62
C ALA A 98 15.70 12.89 -16.01
N HIS A 99 15.19 11.78 -15.49
CA HIS A 99 15.63 10.43 -15.87
C HIS A 99 14.90 9.85 -17.08
N GLY A 100 13.91 10.56 -17.64
CA GLY A 100 13.18 10.14 -18.84
C GLY A 100 12.17 9.03 -18.59
N PHE A 101 11.22 8.87 -19.51
CA PHE A 101 10.06 7.98 -19.35
C PHE A 101 10.22 6.59 -20.00
N ASP A 102 11.38 6.28 -20.59
CA ASP A 102 11.59 5.02 -21.32
C ASP A 102 11.34 3.78 -20.46
N ARG A 103 11.69 3.84 -19.17
CA ARG A 103 11.43 2.74 -18.26
C ARG A 103 9.97 2.71 -17.78
N VAL A 104 9.29 3.86 -17.68
CA VAL A 104 7.84 3.90 -17.41
C VAL A 104 7.09 3.18 -18.52
N VAL A 105 7.40 3.51 -19.78
CA VAL A 105 6.79 2.85 -20.96
C VAL A 105 7.08 1.34 -20.95
N ARG A 106 8.33 0.92 -20.67
CA ARG A 106 8.66 -0.51 -20.55
C ARG A 106 7.92 -1.20 -19.40
N ASN A 107 7.67 -0.51 -18.29
CA ASN A 107 6.93 -1.08 -17.17
C ASN A 107 5.45 -1.27 -17.49
N LEU A 108 4.88 -0.47 -18.42
CA LEU A 108 3.54 -0.75 -18.95
C LEU A 108 3.50 -2.15 -19.55
N ASP A 109 4.57 -2.56 -20.25
CA ASP A 109 4.68 -3.91 -20.78
C ASP A 109 4.75 -4.98 -19.71
N GLY A 110 5.13 -4.72 -18.46
CA GLY A 110 5.23 -5.75 -17.42
C GLY A 110 6.16 -6.92 -17.77
N ASP A 111 5.97 -8.06 -17.12
CA ASP A 111 6.74 -9.29 -17.35
C ASP A 111 5.83 -10.55 -17.42
N ALA A 112 6.39 -11.75 -17.31
CA ALA A 112 5.59 -12.98 -17.38
C ALA A 112 4.61 -13.19 -16.20
N ASN A 113 4.77 -12.43 -15.11
CA ASN A 113 4.05 -12.57 -13.85
C ASN A 113 3.37 -11.27 -13.40
N VAL A 114 3.65 -10.11 -14.02
CA VAL A 114 3.08 -8.80 -13.70
C VAL A 114 2.64 -8.10 -14.98
N MET A 115 1.45 -7.50 -14.97
CA MET A 115 0.89 -6.78 -16.10
C MET A 115 0.31 -5.44 -15.65
N CYS A 116 0.63 -4.35 -16.35
CA CYS A 116 -0.02 -3.07 -16.14
C CYS A 116 -1.41 -3.09 -16.80
N LEU A 117 -2.43 -2.74 -16.03
CA LEU A 117 -3.82 -2.65 -16.48
C LEU A 117 -4.18 -1.24 -16.91
N LYS A 118 -3.66 -0.26 -16.19
CA LYS A 118 -4.07 1.14 -16.33
C LYS A 118 -2.95 2.08 -15.93
N LEU A 119 -2.76 3.13 -16.72
CA LEU A 119 -2.00 4.31 -16.33
C LEU A 119 -2.95 5.51 -16.24
N THR A 120 -2.90 6.22 -15.12
CA THR A 120 -3.68 7.45 -14.88
C THR A 120 -2.72 8.59 -14.57
N VAL A 121 -2.73 9.66 -15.37
CA VAL A 121 -2.05 10.92 -15.01
C VAL A 121 -3.08 11.86 -14.35
N SER A 122 -2.66 12.63 -13.35
CA SER A 122 -3.58 13.40 -12.48
C SER A 122 -4.61 14.25 -13.25
N ASN A 123 -5.87 14.20 -12.80
CA ASN A 123 -7.09 14.87 -13.28
C ASN A 123 -6.88 16.32 -13.79
N PRO A 124 -7.37 16.72 -14.98
CA PRO A 124 -8.34 16.03 -15.85
C PRO A 124 -7.73 15.11 -16.92
N ASP A 125 -6.46 14.77 -16.78
CA ASP A 125 -5.62 14.27 -17.86
C ASP A 125 -5.62 12.73 -18.02
N PRO A 126 -5.15 12.22 -19.19
CA PRO A 126 -5.50 10.93 -19.78
C PRO A 126 -5.42 9.68 -18.89
N VAL A 127 -6.38 8.80 -19.15
CA VAL A 127 -6.36 7.40 -18.74
C VAL A 127 -5.95 6.57 -19.95
N TRP A 128 -4.83 5.88 -19.86
CA TRP A 128 -4.46 4.86 -20.84
C TRP A 128 -4.80 3.49 -20.27
N LYS A 129 -5.77 2.83 -20.89
CA LYS A 129 -6.05 1.41 -20.65
C LYS A 129 -5.22 0.55 -21.58
N TRP A 130 -4.94 -0.68 -21.16
CA TRP A 130 -4.03 -1.59 -21.88
C TRP A 130 -4.45 -1.91 -23.34
N ASP A 131 -5.73 -1.80 -23.66
CA ASP A 131 -6.34 -2.02 -24.97
C ASP A 131 -6.35 -0.77 -25.87
N GLU A 132 -6.17 0.42 -25.29
CA GLU A 132 -6.24 1.73 -25.95
C GLU A 132 -4.82 2.29 -26.14
N GLN A 133 -4.42 2.54 -27.39
CA GLN A 133 -3.20 3.23 -27.84
C GLN A 133 -2.15 3.55 -26.74
N ARG A 134 -1.15 2.68 -26.63
CA ARG A 134 -0.06 2.82 -25.66
C ARG A 134 0.62 4.19 -25.78
N PRO A 135 0.87 4.90 -24.67
CA PRO A 135 1.58 6.17 -24.73
C PRO A 135 3.06 5.93 -25.06
N THR A 136 3.60 6.77 -25.95
CA THR A 136 5.05 6.85 -26.18
C THR A 136 5.73 7.57 -25.01
N ALA A 137 7.05 7.45 -24.90
CA ALA A 137 7.83 8.19 -23.90
C ALA A 137 7.63 9.71 -24.05
N ASP A 138 7.53 10.20 -25.29
CA ASP A 138 7.25 11.60 -25.59
C ASP A 138 5.82 12.00 -25.18
N ALA A 139 4.82 11.15 -25.44
CA ALA A 139 3.44 11.43 -25.00
C ALA A 139 3.33 11.50 -23.47
N LEU A 140 4.03 10.62 -22.76
CA LEU A 140 4.14 10.71 -21.29
C LEU A 140 4.89 11.96 -20.87
N ALA A 141 5.99 12.29 -21.52
CA ALA A 141 6.75 13.49 -21.21
C ALA A 141 5.90 14.75 -21.38
N GLU A 142 5.10 14.85 -22.46
CA GLU A 142 4.20 15.98 -22.68
C GLU A 142 3.05 16.02 -21.68
N ALA A 143 2.40 14.88 -21.40
CA ALA A 143 1.36 14.81 -20.36
C ALA A 143 1.91 15.17 -18.97
N ILE A 144 3.20 14.91 -18.74
CA ILE A 144 3.88 15.12 -17.46
C ILE A 144 4.71 16.43 -17.46
N LYS A 145 4.71 17.27 -18.51
CA LYS A 145 5.57 18.49 -18.58
C LYS A 145 4.90 19.77 -18.04
N PRO A 146 3.69 20.21 -18.46
CA PRO A 146 3.16 21.53 -18.05
C PRO A 146 2.12 21.52 -16.91
N ALA A 147 1.34 20.45 -16.71
CA ALA A 147 0.39 20.34 -15.58
C ALA A 147 1.06 19.94 -14.24
N VAL A 148 2.36 19.59 -14.34
CA VAL A 148 3.12 18.80 -13.38
C VAL A 148 3.95 19.59 -12.39
N LEU A 149 3.97 20.92 -12.44
CA LEU A 149 4.52 21.71 -11.34
C LEU A 149 3.50 21.93 -10.20
N LYS A 150 2.21 21.55 -10.39
CA LYS A 150 1.16 21.72 -9.38
C LYS A 150 0.46 20.44 -8.91
N GLN A 151 0.45 19.35 -9.69
CA GLN A 151 -0.24 18.10 -9.29
C GLN A 151 0.59 16.80 -9.40
N SER A 152 1.70 16.81 -10.15
CA SER A 152 2.85 15.89 -10.20
C SER A 152 2.70 14.40 -9.83
N THR A 153 1.53 13.79 -10.00
CA THR A 153 1.35 12.37 -9.69
C THR A 153 0.79 11.59 -10.88
N PHE A 154 1.25 10.36 -11.05
CA PHE A 154 0.62 9.40 -11.94
C PHE A 154 0.50 8.05 -11.25
N LYS A 155 -0.55 7.30 -11.56
CA LYS A 155 -0.84 6.00 -10.95
C LYS A 155 -0.74 4.92 -12.01
N MET A 156 0.01 3.87 -11.71
CA MET A 156 0.05 2.65 -12.51
C MET A 156 -0.61 1.53 -11.70
N ASP A 157 -1.70 0.99 -12.25
CA ASP A 157 -2.40 -0.16 -11.67
C ASP A 157 -1.95 -1.43 -12.41
N TYR A 158 -1.50 -2.41 -11.65
CA TYR A 158 -1.04 -3.70 -12.16
C TYR A 158 -1.85 -4.84 -11.54
N VAL A 159 -1.73 -6.00 -12.16
CA VAL A 159 -2.04 -7.30 -11.58
C VAL A 159 -0.81 -8.18 -11.69
N GLY A 160 -0.52 -8.96 -10.66
CA GLY A 160 0.58 -9.91 -10.74
C GLY A 160 0.44 -11.10 -9.81
N ASP A 161 1.05 -12.21 -10.22
CA ASP A 161 1.27 -13.41 -9.41
C ASP A 161 2.57 -13.26 -8.63
N ILE A 162 2.43 -13.07 -7.31
CA ILE A 162 3.53 -12.76 -6.41
C ILE A 162 3.68 -13.91 -5.41
N ALA A 163 4.91 -14.40 -5.26
CA ALA A 163 5.21 -15.47 -4.31
C ALA A 163 4.68 -15.14 -2.91
N HIS A 164 4.07 -16.13 -2.25
CA HIS A 164 3.38 -16.03 -0.95
C HIS A 164 2.09 -15.21 -0.92
N PHE A 165 1.77 -14.44 -1.97
CA PHE A 165 0.54 -13.64 -2.04
C PHE A 165 -0.46 -14.14 -3.09
N GLY A 166 0.02 -14.91 -4.06
CA GLY A 166 -0.76 -15.32 -5.22
C GLY A 166 -1.03 -14.15 -6.15
N ILE A 167 -2.11 -14.25 -6.94
CA ILE A 167 -2.54 -13.15 -7.78
C ILE A 167 -3.16 -12.04 -6.94
N THR A 168 -2.72 -10.81 -7.20
CA THR A 168 -3.20 -9.62 -6.50
C THR A 168 -3.10 -8.38 -7.38
N GLU A 169 -3.96 -7.40 -7.09
CA GLU A 169 -3.86 -6.06 -7.65
C GLU A 169 -2.70 -5.31 -6.99
N ILE A 170 -2.01 -4.47 -7.74
CA ILE A 170 -0.84 -3.72 -7.28
C ILE A 170 -0.98 -2.28 -7.76
N SER A 171 -0.96 -1.32 -6.85
CA SER A 171 -1.01 0.11 -7.17
C SER A 171 0.40 0.71 -7.01
N ASN A 172 0.92 1.43 -8.00
CA ASN A 172 2.11 2.27 -7.84
C ASN A 172 1.74 3.73 -8.09
N ILE A 173 1.67 4.53 -7.02
CA ILE A 173 1.51 5.98 -7.11
C ILE A 173 2.89 6.59 -7.27
N VAL A 174 3.13 7.26 -8.38
CA VAL A 174 4.40 7.88 -8.70
C VAL A 174 4.32 9.39 -8.48
N ILE A 175 5.12 9.89 -7.55
CA ILE A 175 5.37 11.30 -7.31
C ILE A 175 6.50 11.75 -8.25
N ALA A 176 6.14 12.48 -9.30
CA ALA A 176 7.09 13.07 -10.22
C ALA A 176 7.81 14.24 -9.55
N LEU A 177 9.14 14.20 -9.56
CA LEU A 177 10.04 15.18 -8.97
C LEU A 177 10.78 15.95 -10.07
N ASP A 178 11.03 17.23 -9.83
CA ASP A 178 11.93 18.02 -10.67
C ASP A 178 13.41 17.64 -10.45
N GLY A 179 14.33 18.37 -11.10
CA GLY A 179 15.77 18.15 -10.96
C GLY A 179 16.31 18.34 -9.54
N ASP A 180 15.65 19.18 -8.74
CA ASP A 180 15.98 19.49 -7.35
C ASP A 180 15.30 18.55 -6.35
N GLY A 181 14.47 17.61 -6.84
CA GLY A 181 13.72 16.68 -6.00
C GLY A 181 12.42 17.26 -5.41
N LYS A 182 11.94 18.41 -5.90
CA LYS A 182 10.70 19.04 -5.44
C LYS A 182 9.50 18.54 -6.23
N SER A 183 8.35 18.52 -5.55
CA SER A 183 7.06 18.17 -6.16
C SER A 183 5.91 18.62 -5.29
N ALA A 184 4.83 19.10 -5.92
CA ALA A 184 3.59 19.39 -5.21
C ALA A 184 2.92 18.12 -4.65
N GLY A 185 3.22 16.95 -5.23
CA GLY A 185 2.71 15.66 -4.77
C GLY A 185 3.24 15.23 -3.39
N LEU A 186 4.36 15.78 -2.94
CA LEU A 186 4.96 15.44 -1.63
C LEU A 186 4.00 15.71 -0.46
N VAL A 187 3.12 16.70 -0.58
CA VAL A 187 2.13 17.04 0.47
C VAL A 187 1.12 15.92 0.75
N LYS A 188 1.02 14.93 -0.16
CA LYS A 188 0.12 13.76 -0.03
C LYS A 188 0.84 12.53 0.51
N THR A 189 2.13 12.63 0.78
CA THR A 189 2.97 11.54 1.26
C THR A 189 3.34 11.75 2.71
N HIS A 190 3.49 10.67 3.46
CA HIS A 190 3.79 10.75 4.90
C HIS A 190 4.81 9.68 5.25
N ALA A 191 5.88 10.06 5.94
CA ALA A 191 6.94 9.13 6.31
C ALA A 191 6.41 7.95 7.17
N GLY A 192 5.38 8.23 7.99
CA GLY A 192 4.78 7.27 8.90
C GLY A 192 4.00 6.13 8.26
N GLN A 193 3.77 6.15 6.95
CA GLN A 193 3.07 5.07 6.22
C GLN A 193 3.90 4.45 5.12
N GLU A 194 5.20 4.75 5.06
CA GLU A 194 6.06 4.33 3.98
C GLU A 194 7.27 3.56 4.50
N VAL A 195 7.51 2.42 3.88
CA VAL A 195 8.73 1.63 4.11
C VAL A 195 9.53 1.63 2.80
N PRO A 196 10.61 2.42 2.73
CA PRO A 196 11.49 2.46 1.58
C PRO A 196 12.05 1.08 1.26
N LEU A 197 11.91 0.67 0.00
CA LEU A 197 12.46 -0.56 -0.57
C LEU A 197 13.60 -0.18 -1.52
N THR A 198 14.61 0.51 -1.00
CA THR A 198 15.72 1.00 -1.81
C THR A 198 17.04 0.80 -1.10
N SER A 199 18.08 0.55 -1.89
CA SER A 199 19.47 0.53 -1.44
C SER A 199 20.07 1.93 -1.32
N VAL A 200 19.33 2.97 -1.70
CA VAL A 200 19.78 4.37 -1.64
C VAL A 200 19.40 4.96 -0.28
N ASP A 201 20.34 5.62 0.39
CA ASP A 201 20.12 6.31 1.67
C ASP A 201 19.35 7.64 1.54
N TRP A 202 18.53 7.79 0.49
CA TRP A 202 17.70 8.97 0.32
C TRP A 202 16.25 8.67 0.67
N LEU A 203 15.77 9.31 1.74
CA LEU A 203 14.39 9.28 2.19
C LEU A 203 13.69 10.59 1.78
N PRO A 204 12.64 10.52 0.96
CA PRO A 204 11.89 11.70 0.52
C PRO A 204 11.23 12.47 1.66
N ASN A 205 10.72 11.75 2.67
CA ASN A 205 10.18 12.30 3.91
C ASN A 205 10.91 11.68 5.10
N GLN A 206 11.08 12.46 6.16
CA GLN A 206 11.73 12.02 7.39
C GLN A 206 10.70 11.87 8.50
N MET A 207 10.82 10.82 9.30
CA MET A 207 9.96 10.57 10.46
C MET A 207 10.17 11.60 11.58
N ASN A 208 11.28 12.33 11.57
CA ASN A 208 11.66 13.29 12.61
C ASN A 208 11.06 14.69 12.44
N ASP A 209 10.22 14.91 11.42
CA ASP A 209 9.44 16.14 11.28
C ASP A 209 8.12 16.03 12.08
N PRO A 210 7.99 16.69 13.23
CA PRO A 210 6.76 16.66 14.01
C PRO A 210 5.57 17.29 13.28
N ILE A 211 5.80 18.21 12.34
CA ILE A 211 4.74 18.85 11.56
C ILE A 211 4.15 17.85 10.56
N ASP A 212 5.00 17.07 9.85
CA ASP A 212 4.51 16.00 8.97
C ASP A 212 3.73 14.95 9.75
N MET A 213 4.21 14.55 10.94
CA MET A 213 3.49 13.62 11.80
C MET A 213 2.11 14.17 12.22
N GLY A 214 2.04 15.44 12.63
CA GLY A 214 0.77 16.09 12.97
C GLY A 214 -0.19 16.15 11.78
N ARG A 215 0.31 16.48 10.57
CA ARG A 215 -0.48 16.44 9.33
C ARG A 215 -1.00 15.05 9.01
N TYR A 216 -0.19 14.02 9.22
CA TYR A 216 -0.60 12.64 8.98
C TYR A 216 -1.71 12.20 9.94
N ILE A 217 -1.61 12.56 11.23
CA ILE A 217 -2.64 12.31 12.24
C ILE A 217 -3.96 13.02 11.86
N ASP A 218 -3.90 14.31 11.52
CA ASP A 218 -5.09 15.07 11.08
C ASP A 218 -5.71 14.47 9.81
N TRP A 219 -4.89 14.10 8.82
CA TRP A 219 -5.34 13.45 7.60
C TRP A 219 -6.04 12.12 7.90
N LEU A 220 -5.47 11.27 8.77
CA LEU A 220 -6.08 10.01 9.18
C LEU A 220 -7.44 10.23 9.86
N ALA A 221 -7.53 11.19 10.79
CA ALA A 221 -8.78 11.51 11.48
C ALA A 221 -9.87 12.00 10.52
N ARG A 222 -9.52 12.88 9.56
CA ARG A 222 -10.45 13.33 8.52
C ARG A 222 -10.87 12.19 7.59
N ALA A 223 -9.93 11.33 7.19
CA ALA A 223 -10.21 10.18 6.34
C ALA A 223 -11.16 9.19 7.03
N ILE A 224 -10.97 8.90 8.32
CA ILE A 224 -11.90 8.06 9.11
C ILE A 224 -13.31 8.64 9.09
N LYS A 225 -13.46 9.94 9.39
CA LYS A 225 -14.78 10.63 9.35
C LYS A 225 -15.42 10.60 7.95
N SER A 226 -14.63 10.71 6.87
CA SER A 226 -15.15 10.61 5.50
C SER A 226 -15.65 9.20 5.20
N LEU A 227 -14.82 8.19 5.47
CA LEU A 227 -15.13 6.79 5.21
C LEU A 227 -16.30 6.28 6.05
N GLN A 228 -16.47 6.79 7.28
CA GLN A 228 -17.69 6.57 8.09
C GLN A 228 -18.95 7.05 7.39
N ARG A 229 -18.93 8.25 6.81
CA ARG A 229 -20.08 8.82 6.08
C ARG A 229 -20.34 8.10 4.76
N GLU A 230 -19.31 7.63 4.09
CA GLU A 230 -19.39 6.88 2.83
C GLU A 230 -19.79 5.40 3.02
N GLY A 231 -19.74 4.88 4.25
CA GLY A 231 -20.05 3.49 4.55
C GLY A 231 -18.93 2.49 4.20
N ASP A 232 -17.74 2.94 3.81
CA ASP A 232 -16.59 2.05 3.49
C ASP A 232 -15.84 1.65 4.77
N MET A 233 -16.48 0.79 5.57
CA MET A 233 -16.00 0.45 6.92
C MET A 233 -14.67 -0.31 6.93
N ARG A 234 -14.32 -1.02 5.85
CA ARG A 234 -13.02 -1.71 5.79
C ARG A 234 -11.88 -0.74 5.58
N LYS A 235 -12.02 0.22 4.66
CA LYS A 235 -11.02 1.30 4.52
C LYS A 235 -10.97 2.15 5.78
N CYS A 236 -12.11 2.41 6.41
CA CYS A 236 -12.19 3.09 7.69
C CYS A 236 -11.34 2.37 8.75
N LEU A 237 -11.53 1.05 8.91
CA LEU A 237 -10.80 0.23 9.88
C LEU A 237 -9.29 0.21 9.60
N LYS A 238 -8.89 0.15 8.32
CA LYS A 238 -7.47 0.30 7.91
C LYS A 238 -6.87 1.63 8.37
N ARG A 239 -7.61 2.74 8.23
CA ARG A 239 -7.17 4.06 8.73
C ARG A 239 -7.15 4.12 10.25
N CYS A 240 -8.12 3.48 10.91
CA CYS A 240 -8.12 3.34 12.37
C CYS A 240 -6.89 2.60 12.86
N ALA A 241 -6.50 1.50 12.21
CA ALA A 241 -5.31 0.72 12.56
C ALA A 241 -4.00 1.49 12.34
N SER A 242 -3.91 2.34 11.31
CA SER A 242 -2.77 3.26 11.15
C SER A 242 -2.71 4.28 12.29
N LEU A 243 -3.85 4.91 12.60
CA LEU A 243 -3.93 5.97 13.61
C LEU A 243 -3.70 5.45 15.02
N SER A 244 -4.32 4.33 15.41
CA SER A 244 -4.14 3.71 16.72
C SER A 244 -2.68 3.39 17.02
N ARG A 245 -1.91 2.98 16.00
CA ARG A 245 -0.48 2.70 16.14
C ARG A 245 0.35 3.94 16.38
N ILE A 246 0.10 5.01 15.61
CA ILE A 246 0.83 6.27 15.74
C ILE A 246 0.58 6.89 17.13
N LEU A 247 -0.65 6.74 17.63
CA LEU A 247 -1.06 7.23 18.95
C LEU A 247 -0.73 6.25 20.09
N TYR A 248 -0.13 5.09 19.80
CA TYR A 248 0.17 4.04 20.78
C TYR A 248 -1.03 3.61 21.62
N LEU A 249 -2.13 3.29 20.94
CA LEU A 249 -3.36 2.77 21.52
C LEU A 249 -3.44 1.26 21.27
N PRO A 250 -2.69 0.42 22.02
CA PRO A 250 -2.60 -1.02 21.77
C PRO A 250 -3.97 -1.69 21.87
N ARG A 251 -4.79 -1.32 22.86
CA ARG A 251 -6.15 -1.87 23.03
C ARG A 251 -7.03 -1.68 21.79
N ILE A 252 -6.97 -0.51 21.15
CA ILE A 252 -7.72 -0.26 19.91
C ILE A 252 -7.17 -1.12 18.77
N THR A 253 -5.86 -1.33 18.72
CA THR A 253 -5.23 -2.19 17.72
C THR A 253 -5.62 -3.66 17.91
N ASP A 254 -5.72 -4.11 19.16
CA ASP A 254 -6.16 -5.46 19.52
C ASP A 254 -7.66 -5.65 19.19
N ASP A 255 -8.51 -4.66 19.51
CA ASP A 255 -9.93 -4.65 19.14
C ASP A 255 -10.10 -4.76 17.61
N ILE A 256 -9.26 -4.09 16.83
CA ILE A 256 -9.26 -4.18 15.36
C ILE A 256 -8.85 -5.59 14.89
N ALA A 257 -7.81 -6.17 15.49
CA ALA A 257 -7.35 -7.51 15.14
C ALA A 257 -8.43 -8.56 15.43
N ALA A 258 -9.05 -8.50 16.61
CA ALA A 258 -10.15 -9.37 17.00
C ALA A 258 -11.33 -9.25 16.04
N LEU A 259 -11.71 -8.02 15.65
CA LEU A 259 -12.80 -7.79 14.69
C LEU A 259 -12.49 -8.41 13.32
N VAL A 260 -11.25 -8.31 12.83
CA VAL A 260 -10.84 -8.92 11.56
C VAL A 260 -10.91 -10.44 11.63
N ASP A 261 -10.43 -11.04 12.72
CA ASP A 261 -10.43 -12.48 12.91
C ASP A 261 -11.85 -13.03 13.05
N GLU A 262 -12.71 -12.37 13.84
CA GLU A 262 -14.11 -12.75 14.02
C GLU A 262 -14.90 -12.70 12.71
N HIS A 263 -14.66 -11.67 11.89
CA HIS A 263 -15.33 -11.50 10.60
C HIS A 263 -14.55 -12.07 9.41
N ARG A 264 -13.60 -12.99 9.65
CA ARG A 264 -12.80 -13.63 8.61
C ARG A 264 -13.63 -14.21 7.45
N PRO A 265 -14.75 -14.95 7.66
CA PRO A 265 -15.55 -15.47 6.56
C PRO A 265 -16.12 -14.35 5.66
N PHE A 266 -16.60 -13.26 6.26
CA PHE A 266 -17.11 -12.09 5.53
C PHE A 266 -16.01 -11.44 4.68
N LEU A 267 -14.82 -11.25 5.24
CA LEU A 267 -13.69 -10.65 4.54
C LEU A 267 -13.18 -11.55 3.41
N LEU A 268 -13.16 -12.87 3.61
CA LEU A 268 -12.80 -13.85 2.59
C LEU A 268 -13.81 -13.87 1.44
N ASN A 269 -15.11 -13.85 1.72
CA ASN A 269 -16.15 -13.74 0.70
C ASN A 269 -15.97 -12.46 -0.15
N TYR A 270 -15.60 -11.35 0.50
CA TYR A 270 -15.28 -10.13 -0.26
C TYR A 270 -14.05 -10.30 -1.17
N GLN A 271 -12.99 -10.95 -0.68
CA GLN A 271 -11.79 -11.23 -1.48
C GLN A 271 -12.12 -12.12 -2.69
N LEU A 272 -12.98 -13.13 -2.52
CA LEU A 272 -13.50 -13.94 -3.61
C LEU A 272 -14.22 -13.09 -4.66
N GLY A 273 -15.05 -12.13 -4.21
CA GLY A 273 -15.66 -11.14 -5.10
C GLY A 273 -14.65 -10.27 -5.85
N GLN A 274 -13.53 -9.88 -5.21
CA GLN A 274 -12.43 -9.17 -5.91
C GLN A 274 -11.79 -10.03 -6.98
N LEU A 275 -11.44 -11.27 -6.65
CA LEU A 275 -10.83 -12.22 -7.58
C LEU A 275 -11.75 -12.52 -8.76
N GLN A 276 -13.06 -12.68 -8.53
CA GLN A 276 -14.01 -12.91 -9.61
C GLN A 276 -14.06 -11.73 -10.60
N ARG A 277 -14.01 -10.48 -10.09
CA ARG A 277 -13.94 -9.28 -10.95
C ARG A 277 -12.62 -9.23 -11.73
N LEU A 278 -11.52 -9.60 -11.08
CA LEU A 278 -10.20 -9.68 -11.70
C LEU A 278 -10.16 -10.74 -12.81
N CYS A 279 -10.68 -11.95 -12.55
CA CYS A 279 -10.81 -13.01 -13.56
C CYS A 279 -11.62 -12.53 -14.76
N THR A 280 -12.78 -11.91 -14.51
CA THR A 280 -13.65 -11.36 -15.56
C THR A 280 -12.89 -10.37 -16.43
N MET A 281 -12.22 -9.40 -15.81
CA MET A 281 -11.42 -8.41 -16.53
C MET A 281 -10.27 -9.06 -17.33
N LEU A 282 -9.52 -9.98 -16.74
CA LEU A 282 -8.41 -10.67 -17.42
C LEU A 282 -8.90 -11.47 -18.64
N ASN A 283 -10.08 -12.10 -18.53
CA ASN A 283 -10.69 -12.87 -19.62
C ASN A 283 -11.23 -11.99 -20.75
N THR A 284 -11.42 -10.68 -20.55
CA THR A 284 -11.76 -9.74 -21.64
C THR A 284 -10.55 -9.23 -22.43
N LEU A 285 -9.33 -9.49 -21.94
CA LEU A 285 -8.11 -9.01 -22.56
C LEU A 285 -7.47 -10.09 -23.42
N GLU A 286 -6.95 -9.71 -24.58
CA GLU A 286 -6.24 -10.63 -25.49
C GLU A 286 -4.75 -10.75 -25.16
N GLY A 287 -4.23 -11.97 -25.15
CA GLY A 287 -2.79 -12.25 -25.12
C GLY A 287 -2.36 -13.38 -24.19
N LYS A 288 -1.20 -13.99 -24.47
CA LYS A 288 -0.69 -15.15 -23.73
C LYS A 288 -0.47 -14.88 -22.24
N ARG A 289 -0.08 -13.65 -21.89
CA ARG A 289 0.17 -13.27 -20.49
C ARG A 289 -1.14 -13.21 -19.71
N GLN A 290 -2.15 -12.61 -20.31
CA GLN A 290 -3.49 -12.46 -19.75
C GLN A 290 -4.09 -13.83 -19.47
N THR A 291 -4.01 -14.76 -20.44
CA THR A 291 -4.45 -16.14 -20.28
C THR A 291 -3.76 -16.83 -19.10
N LYS A 292 -2.45 -16.64 -18.94
CA LYS A 292 -1.70 -17.21 -17.82
C LYS A 292 -2.17 -16.63 -16.48
N LEU A 293 -2.31 -15.31 -16.37
CA LEU A 293 -2.76 -14.65 -15.15
C LEU A 293 -4.21 -15.02 -14.81
N ALA A 294 -5.09 -15.15 -15.80
CA ALA A 294 -6.47 -15.61 -15.61
C ALA A 294 -6.51 -17.02 -15.02
N ALA A 295 -5.72 -17.95 -15.56
CA ALA A 295 -5.64 -19.33 -15.05
C ALA A 295 -5.13 -19.37 -13.58
N ILE A 296 -4.17 -18.53 -13.22
CA ILE A 296 -3.69 -18.42 -11.83
C ILE A 296 -4.80 -17.86 -10.92
N ALA A 297 -5.53 -16.84 -11.40
CA ALA A 297 -6.65 -16.26 -10.66
C ALA A 297 -7.78 -17.26 -10.40
N GLU A 298 -8.14 -18.05 -11.40
CA GLU A 298 -9.15 -19.11 -11.28
C GLU A 298 -8.72 -20.22 -10.31
N ALA A 299 -7.45 -20.63 -10.35
CA ALA A 299 -6.90 -21.59 -9.40
C ALA A 299 -6.92 -21.06 -7.96
N GLN A 300 -6.54 -19.79 -7.76
CA GLN A 300 -6.60 -19.14 -6.46
C GLN A 300 -8.04 -18.97 -5.95
N GLN A 301 -8.97 -18.60 -6.83
CA GLN A 301 -10.39 -18.49 -6.51
C GLN A 301 -10.93 -19.84 -6.02
N THR A 302 -10.62 -20.93 -6.73
CA THR A 302 -11.03 -22.29 -6.36
C THR A 302 -10.50 -22.68 -4.97
N ARG A 303 -9.22 -22.39 -4.69
CA ARG A 303 -8.62 -22.66 -3.37
C ARG A 303 -9.32 -21.86 -2.25
N LEU A 304 -9.56 -20.57 -2.46
CA LEU A 304 -10.20 -19.72 -1.45
C LEU A 304 -11.69 -20.03 -1.28
N SER A 305 -12.37 -20.51 -2.32
CA SER A 305 -13.75 -20.99 -2.23
C SER A 305 -13.83 -22.24 -1.35
N ALA A 306 -12.91 -23.19 -1.51
CA ALA A 306 -12.84 -24.36 -0.63
C ALA A 306 -12.55 -23.96 0.83
N GLU A 307 -11.64 -22.99 1.06
CA GLU A 307 -11.40 -22.45 2.40
C GLU A 307 -12.67 -21.80 2.98
N PHE A 308 -13.38 -20.99 2.19
CA PHE A 308 -14.62 -20.36 2.61
C PHE A 308 -15.70 -21.39 2.99
N GLU A 309 -15.84 -22.47 2.23
CA GLU A 309 -16.75 -23.58 2.55
C GLU A 309 -16.43 -24.24 3.89
N THR A 310 -15.15 -24.38 4.24
CA THR A 310 -14.73 -24.95 5.53
C THR A 310 -15.01 -24.05 6.73
N LEU A 311 -15.06 -22.73 6.54
CA LEU A 311 -15.34 -21.76 7.60
C LEU A 311 -16.83 -21.70 7.98
N GLY A 312 -17.70 -22.37 7.22
CA GLY A 312 -19.15 -22.37 7.45
C GLY A 312 -19.87 -21.21 6.77
N GLN A 313 -21.20 -21.25 6.80
CA GLN A 313 -22.02 -20.22 6.18
C GLN A 313 -21.87 -18.89 6.90
N MET A 314 -21.58 -17.83 6.15
CA MET A 314 -21.58 -16.46 6.65
C MET A 314 -23.00 -16.10 7.10
N GLU A 315 -23.14 -15.66 8.35
CA GLU A 315 -24.42 -15.15 8.85
C GLU A 315 -24.86 -13.93 8.00
N PRO A 316 -26.15 -13.83 7.62
CA PRO A 316 -26.64 -12.71 6.81
C PRO A 316 -26.37 -11.33 7.44
N GLU A 317 -26.28 -11.26 8.76
CA GLU A 317 -26.03 -10.04 9.53
C GLU A 317 -24.54 -9.68 9.68
N ALA A 318 -23.62 -10.58 9.31
CA ALA A 318 -22.19 -10.38 9.49
C ALA A 318 -21.65 -9.06 8.88
N PRO A 319 -22.08 -8.62 7.67
CA PRO A 319 -21.65 -7.33 7.13
C PRO A 319 -22.13 -6.13 7.98
N GLN A 320 -23.36 -6.18 8.51
CA GLN A 320 -23.91 -5.10 9.31
C GLN A 320 -23.26 -5.05 10.70
N ARG A 321 -23.02 -6.21 11.32
CA ARG A 321 -22.28 -6.29 12.60
C ARG A 321 -20.86 -5.76 12.44
N PHE A 322 -20.13 -6.23 11.42
CA PHE A 322 -18.79 -5.72 11.10
C PHE A 322 -18.80 -4.19 10.95
N ALA A 323 -19.78 -3.66 10.21
CA ALA A 323 -19.88 -2.22 10.00
C ALA A 323 -20.16 -1.44 11.30
N ASN A 324 -21.07 -1.94 12.15
CA ASN A 324 -21.40 -1.32 13.43
C ASN A 324 -20.20 -1.31 14.39
N GLU A 325 -19.47 -2.42 14.46
CA GLU A 325 -18.30 -2.54 15.33
C GLU A 325 -17.11 -1.72 14.83
N ALA A 326 -16.83 -1.74 13.52
CA ALA A 326 -15.84 -0.86 12.91
C ALA A 326 -16.18 0.62 13.15
N HIS A 327 -17.46 0.99 13.06
CA HIS A 327 -17.93 2.34 13.37
C HIS A 327 -17.73 2.70 14.86
N SER A 328 -18.02 1.77 15.77
CA SER A 328 -17.77 1.93 17.21
C SER A 328 -16.29 2.14 17.53
N ILE A 329 -15.40 1.34 16.94
CA ILE A 329 -13.95 1.49 17.05
C ILE A 329 -13.50 2.86 16.54
N ALA A 330 -13.99 3.27 15.37
CA ALA A 330 -13.67 4.57 14.80
C ALA A 330 -14.08 5.74 15.71
N ASN A 331 -15.29 5.70 16.28
CA ASN A 331 -15.75 6.73 17.22
C ASN A 331 -14.89 6.78 18.48
N ARG A 332 -14.61 5.63 19.10
CA ARG A 332 -13.70 5.55 20.26
C ARG A 332 -12.31 6.10 19.94
N LEU A 333 -11.78 5.82 18.75
CA LEU A 333 -10.45 6.30 18.35
C LEU A 333 -10.44 7.81 18.15
N LEU A 334 -11.49 8.37 17.55
CA LEU A 334 -11.58 9.81 17.28
C LEU A 334 -11.66 10.66 18.56
N THR A 335 -12.13 10.11 19.70
CA THR A 335 -12.12 10.85 20.98
C THR A 335 -10.71 11.11 21.51
N TYR A 336 -9.68 10.40 21.03
CA TYR A 336 -8.29 10.64 21.42
C TYR A 336 -7.61 11.75 20.61
N VAL A 337 -8.21 12.17 19.49
CA VAL A 337 -7.65 13.17 18.57
C VAL A 337 -8.45 14.47 18.58
N GLN A 338 -9.72 14.41 18.95
CA GLN A 338 -10.54 15.59 19.15
C GLN A 338 -10.15 16.23 20.49
N THR A 339 -9.46 17.36 20.42
CA THR A 339 -9.51 18.35 21.50
C THR A 339 -10.84 19.06 21.39
N ASP A 340 -11.55 19.25 22.50
CA ASP A 340 -12.74 20.11 22.53
C ASP A 340 -12.39 21.45 21.86
N ASP A 341 -13.02 21.75 20.72
CA ASP A 341 -12.89 23.03 20.02
C ASP A 341 -13.54 24.17 20.83
#